data_AF-A0AAD2K4S2-F1
#
_entry.id   AF-A0AAD2K4S2-F1
#
_cell.length_a   1.000
_cell.length_b   1.000
_cell.length_c   1.000
_cell.angle_alpha   90.00
_cell.angle_beta   90.00
_cell.angle_gamma   90.00
#
_symmetry.space_group_name_H-M   'P 1'
#
loop_
_entity.id
_entity.type
_entity.pdbx_description
1 polymer ?
#
loop_
_entity_poly.entity_id
_entity_poly.type
_entity_poly.pdbx_seq_one_letter_code
_entity_poly.pdbx_strand_id
1 'polypeptide(L)'
;MLNAARCLHAFGAAAVYPDMRVYPGATKPLLRPAKHDPEIHGVDGLGGVVGLPDPASAEVQQWIARDAEGAVVRALEGMSHHVKRTWNNGMGSKVTIISSGPMTNIALFASVYPDLLIAVEEFVFMGGGVGLGNRSAVAEYNILCDPHAAQIVLDTPVRKAMIPINVTHTAIVTHSVHTRLLSPSSPDPRDLSVPLPAPTTSLRHTLSTLIGFFAESYKSTFGFNDGPPLHDALTIAYVSQPELFTGTRYRVDVELAATFTSGETVVDVWNYQGFGEDTWGVGGKNCLVTQSLNVSAFFELFHQCLLTCDQVSPLNH
;
A
#
# COMPACT_ATOMS: atom_id res chain seq x y z
N MET A 1 1.03 -8.30 -10.78
CA MET A 1 0.69 -7.58 -12.05
C MET A 1 -0.77 -7.82 -12.45
N LEU A 2 -1.18 -9.05 -12.77
CA LEU A 2 -2.53 -9.32 -13.27
C LEU A 2 -3.64 -8.95 -12.28
N ASN A 3 -3.46 -9.20 -10.98
CA ASN A 3 -4.41 -8.76 -9.96
C ASN A 3 -4.59 -7.25 -9.90
N ALA A 4 -3.52 -6.46 -10.10
CA ALA A 4 -3.64 -5.00 -10.18
C ALA A 4 -4.50 -4.60 -11.39
N ALA A 5 -4.27 -5.20 -12.56
CA ALA A 5 -5.09 -4.95 -13.75
C ALA A 5 -6.57 -5.35 -13.55
N ARG A 6 -6.82 -6.51 -12.94
CA ARG A 6 -8.18 -6.97 -12.58
C ARG A 6 -8.88 -5.97 -11.65
N CYS A 7 -8.18 -5.46 -10.64
CA CYS A 7 -8.72 -4.44 -9.74
C CYS A 7 -8.96 -3.11 -10.47
N LEU A 8 -8.04 -2.62 -11.30
CA LEU A 8 -8.24 -1.38 -12.06
C LEU A 8 -9.48 -1.45 -12.97
N HIS A 9 -9.69 -2.59 -13.62
CA HIS A 9 -10.93 -2.85 -14.35
C HIS A 9 -12.14 -2.85 -13.41
N ALA A 10 -12.11 -3.69 -12.37
CA ALA A 10 -13.24 -3.88 -11.44
C ALA A 10 -13.69 -2.58 -10.77
N PHE A 11 -12.76 -1.69 -10.39
CA PHE A 11 -13.08 -0.41 -9.74
C PHE A 11 -13.35 0.74 -10.73
N GLY A 12 -13.47 0.44 -12.03
CA GLY A 12 -13.90 1.42 -13.04
C GLY A 12 -12.87 2.51 -13.35
N ALA A 13 -11.58 2.22 -13.14
CA ALA A 13 -10.54 3.24 -13.24
C ALA A 13 -10.44 3.89 -14.63
N ALA A 14 -10.87 3.20 -15.70
CA ALA A 14 -10.82 3.72 -17.07
C ALA A 14 -11.75 4.92 -17.28
N ALA A 15 -12.83 5.04 -16.48
CA ALA A 15 -13.76 6.15 -16.55
C ALA A 15 -13.15 7.48 -16.08
N VAL A 16 -12.09 7.42 -15.26
CA VAL A 16 -11.47 8.59 -14.63
C VAL A 16 -10.01 8.77 -15.07
N TYR A 17 -9.29 7.66 -15.27
CA TYR A 17 -7.85 7.63 -15.56
C TYR A 17 -7.55 6.75 -16.78
N PRO A 18 -7.97 7.16 -18.00
CA PRO A 18 -7.84 6.35 -19.21
C PRO A 18 -6.39 6.07 -19.61
N ASP A 19 -5.44 6.83 -19.10
CA ASP A 19 -4.00 6.70 -19.36
C ASP A 19 -3.26 5.87 -18.30
N MET A 20 -3.93 5.42 -17.23
CA MET A 20 -3.29 4.62 -16.20
C MET A 20 -2.95 3.22 -16.73
N ARG A 21 -1.73 2.76 -16.44
CA ARG A 21 -1.23 1.45 -16.89
C ARG A 21 -0.52 0.72 -15.77
N VAL A 22 -0.47 -0.61 -15.88
CA VAL A 22 0.22 -1.52 -14.98
C VAL A 22 1.55 -1.92 -15.60
N TYR A 23 2.63 -1.67 -14.88
CA TYR A 23 3.98 -2.03 -15.29
C TYR A 23 4.50 -3.16 -14.39
N PRO A 24 4.90 -4.33 -14.90
CA PRO A 24 5.57 -5.34 -14.09
C PRO A 24 6.95 -4.85 -13.63
N GLY A 25 7.20 -4.94 -12.33
CA GLY A 25 8.47 -4.58 -11.71
C GLY A 25 9.42 -5.76 -11.51
N ALA A 26 10.33 -5.60 -10.56
CA ALA A 26 11.26 -6.62 -10.11
C ALA A 26 10.53 -7.90 -9.64
N THR A 27 11.07 -9.06 -10.00
CA THR A 27 10.50 -10.37 -9.67
C THR A 27 11.05 -10.97 -8.38
N LYS A 28 12.08 -10.36 -7.80
CA LYS A 28 12.71 -10.77 -6.55
C LYS A 28 13.30 -9.57 -5.81
N PRO A 29 13.55 -9.68 -4.49
CA PRO A 29 14.33 -8.71 -3.73
C PRO A 29 15.73 -8.48 -4.33
N LEU A 30 16.37 -7.37 -3.96
CA LEU A 30 17.69 -6.99 -4.47
C LEU A 30 18.74 -8.08 -4.22
N LEU A 31 18.83 -8.55 -2.98
CA LEU A 31 19.87 -9.50 -2.54
C LEU A 31 19.33 -10.82 -2.00
N ARG A 32 18.07 -10.84 -1.54
CA ARG A 32 17.47 -12.01 -0.89
C ARG A 32 16.69 -12.88 -1.87
N PRO A 33 16.52 -14.18 -1.57
CA PRO A 33 15.49 -14.99 -2.22
C PRO A 33 14.10 -14.37 -2.03
N ALA A 34 13.21 -14.60 -3.00
CA ALA A 34 11.83 -14.16 -2.90
C ALA A 34 11.10 -14.89 -1.76
N LYS A 35 10.31 -14.14 -1.00
CA LYS A 35 9.39 -14.65 0.02
C LYS A 35 7.96 -14.33 -0.41
N HIS A 36 7.05 -15.24 -0.14
CA HIS A 36 5.62 -15.14 -0.43
C HIS A 36 4.84 -15.63 0.78
N ASP A 37 3.66 -15.05 1.04
CA ASP A 37 2.78 -15.44 2.15
C ASP A 37 1.39 -15.88 1.65
N PRO A 38 1.29 -17.04 0.97
CA PRO A 38 0.01 -17.56 0.50
C PRO A 38 -0.98 -17.86 1.65
N GLU A 39 -0.50 -18.04 2.88
CA GLU A 39 -1.32 -18.23 4.07
C GLU A 39 -2.14 -17.00 4.47
N ILE A 40 -1.70 -15.80 4.08
CA ILE A 40 -2.41 -14.55 4.37
C ILE A 40 -3.18 -14.03 3.15
N HIS A 41 -2.62 -14.18 1.95
CA HIS A 41 -3.19 -13.59 0.74
C HIS A 41 -3.75 -14.61 -0.27
N GLY A 42 -3.74 -15.90 0.05
CA GLY A 42 -4.11 -16.96 -0.88
C GLY A 42 -3.04 -17.22 -1.94
N VAL A 43 -3.13 -18.37 -2.62
CA VAL A 43 -2.17 -18.78 -3.66
C VAL A 43 -2.20 -17.86 -4.87
N ASP A 44 -3.35 -17.25 -5.16
CA ASP A 44 -3.53 -16.29 -6.24
C ASP A 44 -3.22 -14.84 -5.84
N GLY A 45 -2.94 -14.58 -4.55
CA GLY A 45 -2.61 -13.26 -4.00
C GLY A 45 -3.80 -12.32 -3.75
N LEU A 46 -5.04 -12.77 -3.94
CA LEU A 46 -6.27 -12.03 -3.59
C LEU A 46 -7.30 -12.95 -2.92
N GLY A 47 -6.83 -13.98 -2.22
CA GLY A 47 -7.57 -15.16 -1.76
C GLY A 47 -9.06 -14.98 -1.49
N GLY A 48 -9.85 -15.94 -1.96
CA GLY A 48 -11.30 -15.99 -1.72
C GLY A 48 -12.13 -14.92 -2.46
N VAL A 49 -11.50 -14.05 -3.26
CA VAL A 49 -12.22 -13.03 -4.02
C VAL A 49 -13.12 -13.64 -5.11
N VAL A 50 -14.36 -13.18 -5.17
CA VAL A 50 -15.36 -13.60 -6.17
C VAL A 50 -15.79 -12.40 -7.00
N GLY A 51 -15.92 -12.57 -8.32
CA GLY A 51 -16.46 -11.55 -9.23
C GLY A 51 -15.42 -10.73 -9.99
N LEU A 52 -14.13 -10.93 -9.74
CA LEU A 52 -13.07 -10.33 -10.55
C LEU A 52 -13.00 -10.98 -11.95
N PRO A 53 -12.75 -10.20 -13.02
CA PRO A 53 -12.66 -10.70 -14.38
C PRO A 53 -11.52 -11.71 -14.55
N ASP A 54 -11.61 -12.54 -15.60
CA ASP A 54 -10.53 -13.47 -15.96
C ASP A 54 -9.23 -12.69 -16.25
N PRO A 55 -8.09 -13.05 -15.65
CA PRO A 55 -6.81 -12.40 -15.94
C PRO A 55 -6.42 -12.38 -17.42
N ALA A 56 -6.89 -13.32 -18.24
CA ALA A 56 -6.62 -13.41 -19.67
C ALA A 56 -7.59 -12.60 -20.54
N SER A 57 -8.64 -12.00 -19.98
CA SER A 57 -9.63 -11.23 -20.74
C SER A 57 -9.01 -9.98 -21.38
N ALA A 58 -9.57 -9.53 -22.51
CA ALA A 58 -9.08 -8.33 -23.21
C ALA A 58 -9.19 -7.08 -22.33
N GLU A 59 -10.26 -6.99 -21.53
CA GLU A 59 -10.56 -5.89 -20.62
C GLU A 59 -9.53 -5.77 -19.48
N VAL A 60 -8.88 -6.88 -19.12
CA VAL A 60 -7.77 -6.92 -18.15
C VAL A 60 -6.43 -6.70 -18.85
N GLN A 61 -6.18 -7.37 -19.98
CA GLN A 61 -4.89 -7.31 -20.68
C GLN A 61 -4.56 -5.92 -21.21
N GLN A 62 -5.56 -5.11 -21.56
CA GLN A 62 -5.37 -3.72 -22.01
C GLN A 62 -4.69 -2.81 -20.98
N TRP A 63 -4.74 -3.16 -19.69
CA TRP A 63 -4.10 -2.37 -18.63
C TRP A 63 -2.59 -2.51 -18.59
N ILE A 64 -2.04 -3.59 -19.18
CA ILE A 64 -0.60 -3.84 -19.14
C ILE A 64 0.09 -2.85 -20.08
N ALA A 65 1.06 -2.12 -19.53
CA ALA A 65 1.85 -1.17 -20.30
C ALA A 65 2.64 -1.87 -21.40
N ARG A 66 2.49 -1.40 -22.64
CA ARG A 66 3.20 -1.90 -23.81
C ARG A 66 3.78 -0.75 -24.62
N ASP A 67 4.92 -0.99 -25.27
CA ASP A 67 5.52 -0.07 -26.24
C ASP A 67 4.81 -0.12 -27.60
N ALA A 68 5.33 0.63 -28.58
CA ALA A 68 4.74 0.72 -29.92
C ALA A 68 4.79 -0.63 -30.68
N GLU A 69 5.74 -1.48 -30.33
CA GLU A 69 5.95 -2.82 -30.88
C GLU A 69 5.13 -3.90 -30.13
N GLY A 70 4.42 -3.52 -29.06
CA GLY A 70 3.59 -4.40 -28.26
C GLY A 70 4.34 -5.16 -27.15
N ALA A 71 5.62 -4.89 -26.94
CA ALA A 71 6.42 -5.45 -25.86
C ALA A 71 6.07 -4.81 -24.52
N VAL A 72 6.17 -5.58 -23.43
CA VAL A 72 5.77 -5.12 -22.09
C VAL A 72 6.81 -4.19 -21.50
N VAL A 73 6.39 -2.98 -21.11
CA VAL A 73 7.25 -1.97 -20.48
C VAL A 73 7.43 -2.28 -18.99
N ARG A 74 8.67 -2.25 -18.49
CA ARG A 74 8.98 -2.56 -17.08
C ARG A 74 8.76 -1.36 -16.16
N ALA A 75 8.50 -1.64 -14.88
CA ALA A 75 8.20 -0.59 -13.89
C ALA A 75 9.32 0.45 -13.77
N LEU A 76 10.59 0.04 -13.82
CA LEU A 76 11.73 0.97 -13.74
C LEU A 76 11.71 2.02 -14.86
N GLU A 77 11.48 1.58 -16.10
CA GLU A 77 11.32 2.45 -17.26
C GLU A 77 10.05 3.31 -17.14
N GLY A 78 8.92 2.69 -16.80
CA GLY A 78 7.65 3.38 -16.59
C GLY A 78 7.73 4.50 -15.55
N MET A 79 8.37 4.24 -14.41
CA MET A 79 8.67 5.22 -13.36
C MET A 79 9.54 6.35 -13.93
N SER A 80 10.66 6.03 -14.59
CA SER A 80 11.54 7.05 -15.16
C SER A 80 10.83 7.97 -16.16
N HIS A 81 9.98 7.42 -17.02
CA HIS A 81 9.20 8.18 -18.00
C HIS A 81 8.16 9.06 -17.33
N HIS A 82 7.42 8.53 -16.35
CA HIS A 82 6.39 9.29 -15.66
C HIS A 82 6.98 10.44 -14.84
N VAL A 83 8.04 10.18 -14.07
CA VAL A 83 8.73 11.22 -13.29
C VAL A 83 9.28 12.32 -14.19
N LYS A 84 10.01 11.96 -15.25
CA LYS A 84 10.55 12.93 -16.23
C LYS A 84 9.45 13.74 -16.90
N ARG A 85 8.37 13.08 -17.33
CA ARG A 85 7.24 13.74 -18.02
C ARG A 85 6.54 14.72 -17.09
N THR A 86 6.22 14.31 -15.86
CA THR A 86 5.57 15.19 -14.88
C THR A 86 6.44 16.38 -14.53
N TRP A 87 7.75 16.18 -14.35
CA TRP A 87 8.68 17.27 -14.09
C TRP A 87 8.80 18.25 -15.25
N ASN A 88 9.09 17.76 -16.45
CA ASN A 88 9.35 18.61 -17.61
C ASN A 88 8.08 19.29 -18.11
N ASN A 89 6.98 18.54 -18.27
CA ASN A 89 5.75 19.06 -18.85
C ASN A 89 4.88 19.77 -17.80
N GLY A 90 5.01 19.41 -16.52
CA GLY A 90 4.34 20.06 -15.40
C GLY A 90 5.12 21.25 -14.84
N MET A 91 6.10 21.79 -15.57
CA MET A 91 6.88 22.97 -15.17
C MET A 91 7.50 22.86 -13.77
N GLY A 92 8.11 21.72 -13.45
CA GLY A 92 8.69 21.44 -12.13
C GLY A 92 7.72 20.79 -11.14
N SER A 93 6.55 20.36 -11.59
CA SER A 93 5.64 19.53 -10.78
C SER A 93 6.32 18.21 -10.40
N LYS A 94 6.22 17.86 -9.13
CA LYS A 94 6.84 16.64 -8.59
C LYS A 94 5.81 15.53 -8.43
N VAL A 95 6.31 14.30 -8.30
CA VAL A 95 5.49 13.13 -8.00
C VAL A 95 5.64 12.70 -6.54
N THR A 96 4.56 12.18 -5.96
CA THR A 96 4.63 11.34 -4.77
C THR A 96 4.60 9.88 -5.22
N ILE A 97 5.55 9.08 -4.74
CA ILE A 97 5.60 7.65 -5.05
C ILE A 97 5.15 6.88 -3.82
N ILE A 98 4.11 6.05 -3.99
CA ILE A 98 3.48 5.29 -2.91
C ILE A 98 3.88 3.82 -3.02
N SER A 99 4.32 3.22 -1.91
CA SER A 99 4.62 1.80 -1.81
C SER A 99 3.67 1.09 -0.84
N SER A 100 3.06 0.02 -1.33
CA SER A 100 2.21 -0.91 -0.56
C SER A 100 2.75 -2.34 -0.69
N GLY A 101 4.08 -2.45 -0.70
CA GLY A 101 4.83 -3.66 -0.95
C GLY A 101 6.32 -3.43 -0.70
N PRO A 102 7.18 -4.45 -0.90
CA PRO A 102 8.63 -4.30 -0.80
C PRO A 102 9.13 -3.19 -1.73
N MET A 103 10.03 -2.34 -1.23
CA MET A 103 10.47 -1.13 -1.94
C MET A 103 11.50 -1.38 -3.05
N THR A 104 11.65 -2.63 -3.53
CA THR A 104 12.65 -3.04 -4.52
C THR A 104 12.64 -2.14 -5.77
N ASN A 105 11.46 -1.86 -6.33
CA ASN A 105 11.37 -1.00 -7.53
C ASN A 105 11.79 0.44 -7.26
N ILE A 106 11.45 0.98 -6.07
CA ILE A 106 11.82 2.34 -5.69
C ILE A 106 13.33 2.43 -5.46
N ALA A 107 13.93 1.45 -4.78
CA ALA A 107 15.37 1.38 -4.59
C ALA A 107 16.13 1.28 -5.93
N LEU A 108 15.64 0.45 -6.86
CA LEU A 108 16.18 0.38 -8.22
C LEU A 108 16.06 1.71 -8.95
N PHE A 109 14.89 2.36 -8.89
CA PHE A 109 14.67 3.67 -9.49
C PHE A 109 15.64 4.73 -8.93
N ALA A 110 15.76 4.83 -7.61
CA ALA A 110 16.65 5.78 -6.96
C ALA A 110 18.13 5.52 -7.27
N SER A 111 18.52 4.23 -7.43
CA SER A 111 19.90 3.85 -7.72
C SER A 111 20.28 4.08 -9.18
N VAL A 112 19.35 3.84 -10.12
CA VAL A 112 19.60 3.97 -11.57
C VAL A 112 19.38 5.40 -12.07
N TYR A 113 18.47 6.15 -11.45
CA TYR A 113 18.12 7.51 -11.84
C TYR A 113 18.22 8.51 -10.66
N PRO A 114 19.38 8.65 -10.01
CA PRO A 114 19.53 9.56 -8.87
C PRO A 114 19.19 11.01 -9.22
N ASP A 115 19.47 11.46 -10.46
CA ASP A 115 19.16 12.82 -10.93
C ASP A 115 17.65 13.10 -10.97
N LEU A 116 16.81 12.06 -11.05
CA LEU A 116 15.35 12.22 -11.04
C LEU A 116 14.76 12.36 -9.64
N LEU A 117 15.54 12.15 -8.57
CA LEU A 117 15.04 12.31 -7.21
C LEU A 117 14.63 13.75 -6.90
N ILE A 118 15.18 14.74 -7.61
CA ILE A 118 14.74 16.15 -7.50
C ILE A 118 13.27 16.34 -7.90
N ALA A 119 12.75 15.46 -8.77
CA ALA A 119 11.38 15.47 -9.26
C ALA A 119 10.43 14.60 -8.41
N VAL A 120 10.93 14.03 -7.30
CA VAL A 120 10.11 13.29 -6.33
C VAL A 120 9.90 14.19 -5.11
N GLU A 121 8.64 14.41 -4.74
CA GLU A 121 8.30 15.18 -3.54
C GLU A 121 8.46 14.31 -2.29
N GLU A 122 7.91 13.10 -2.32
CA GLU A 122 7.85 12.22 -1.17
C GLU A 122 7.75 10.74 -1.58
N PHE A 123 8.39 9.88 -0.79
CA PHE A 123 8.11 8.45 -0.74
C PHE A 123 7.18 8.14 0.44
N VAL A 124 5.98 7.65 0.15
CA VAL A 124 5.02 7.24 1.18
C VAL A 124 4.93 5.72 1.15
N PHE A 125 5.16 5.04 2.27
CA PHE A 125 5.14 3.58 2.29
C PHE A 125 4.39 3.00 3.48
N MET A 126 3.61 1.95 3.21
CA MET A 126 3.11 1.06 4.25
C MET A 126 4.20 0.02 4.52
N GLY A 127 4.66 -0.01 5.76
CA GLY A 127 5.63 -1.00 6.19
C GLY A 127 6.36 -0.59 7.45
N GLY A 128 7.09 -1.53 8.02
CA GLY A 128 7.83 -1.33 9.26
C GLY A 128 6.94 -1.24 10.50
N GLY A 129 7.60 -1.07 11.63
CA GLY A 129 6.99 -0.99 12.95
C GLY A 129 7.95 -0.37 13.96
N VAL A 130 7.41 0.36 14.92
CA VAL A 130 8.17 0.85 16.08
C VAL A 130 8.11 -0.26 17.15
N GLY A 131 9.16 -1.09 17.20
CA GLY A 131 9.29 -2.20 18.16
C GLY A 131 8.26 -3.32 17.96
N LEU A 132 7.67 -3.44 16.77
CA LEU A 132 6.63 -4.43 16.46
C LEU A 132 6.87 -5.03 15.08
N GLY A 133 6.68 -6.35 14.95
CA GLY A 133 6.63 -7.07 13.67
C GLY A 133 5.33 -7.84 13.48
N ASN A 134 5.04 -8.24 12.24
CA ASN A 134 3.95 -9.16 11.90
C ASN A 134 4.44 -10.44 11.20
N ARG A 135 5.75 -10.53 10.89
CA ARG A 135 6.38 -11.69 10.25
C ARG A 135 7.59 -12.24 10.95
N SER A 136 8.32 -11.38 11.65
CA SER A 136 9.14 -11.81 12.79
C SER A 136 8.65 -11.09 14.03
N ALA A 137 9.29 -11.34 15.17
CA ALA A 137 8.99 -10.61 16.40
C ALA A 137 9.11 -9.08 16.25
N VAL A 138 9.96 -8.61 15.31
CA VAL A 138 10.31 -7.19 15.17
C VAL A 138 10.21 -6.65 13.74
N ALA A 139 10.02 -7.51 12.74
CA ALA A 139 9.99 -7.11 11.34
C ALA A 139 8.59 -7.26 10.72
N GLU A 140 8.19 -6.22 10.02
CA GLU A 140 7.01 -6.18 9.16
C GLU A 140 7.34 -6.78 7.78
N TYR A 141 6.36 -7.44 7.16
CA TYR A 141 6.53 -8.17 5.89
C TYR A 141 7.22 -7.40 4.77
N ASN A 142 6.74 -6.20 4.40
CA ASN A 142 7.26 -5.45 3.27
C ASN A 142 8.75 -5.10 3.46
N ILE A 143 9.14 -4.71 4.67
CA ILE A 143 10.54 -4.44 5.01
C ILE A 143 11.35 -5.74 5.05
N LEU A 144 10.82 -6.81 5.65
CA LEU A 144 11.49 -8.09 5.77
C LEU A 144 11.79 -8.75 4.41
N CYS A 145 10.89 -8.58 3.45
CA CYS A 145 11.04 -9.10 2.09
C CYS A 145 12.25 -8.51 1.37
N ASP A 146 12.48 -7.20 1.49
CA ASP A 146 13.65 -6.55 0.89
C ASP A 146 14.20 -5.41 1.76
N PRO A 147 14.90 -5.74 2.85
CA PRO A 147 15.36 -4.73 3.80
C PRO A 147 16.48 -3.86 3.22
N HIS A 148 17.24 -4.38 2.25
CA HIS A 148 18.26 -3.62 1.55
C HIS A 148 17.63 -2.53 0.68
N ALA A 149 16.54 -2.85 -0.03
CA ALA A 149 15.79 -1.84 -0.75
C ALA A 149 15.20 -0.78 0.19
N ALA A 150 14.66 -1.20 1.34
CA ALA A 150 14.15 -0.26 2.33
C ALA A 150 15.23 0.69 2.86
N GLN A 151 16.42 0.18 3.21
CA GLN A 151 17.55 1.01 3.63
C GLN A 151 17.96 2.01 2.54
N ILE A 152 18.08 1.55 1.28
CA ILE A 152 18.43 2.42 0.15
C ILE A 152 17.44 3.58 0.03
N VAL A 153 16.13 3.31 0.13
CA VAL A 153 15.10 4.36 0.06
C VAL A 153 15.20 5.32 1.25
N LEU A 154 15.40 4.82 2.47
CA LEU A 154 15.55 5.63 3.68
C LEU A 154 16.77 6.56 3.63
N ASP A 155 17.83 6.14 2.94
CA ASP A 155 19.05 6.93 2.77
C ASP A 155 18.97 8.00 1.67
N THR A 156 17.93 7.97 0.83
CA THR A 156 17.71 9.02 -0.19
C THR A 156 17.44 10.40 0.42
N PRO A 157 17.84 11.49 -0.25
CA PRO A 157 17.58 12.87 0.20
C PRO A 157 16.15 13.36 -0.12
N VAL A 158 15.19 12.44 -0.27
CA VAL A 158 13.77 12.74 -0.51
C VAL A 158 13.00 12.68 0.81
N ARG A 159 11.83 13.33 0.91
CA ARG A 159 10.93 13.15 2.06
C ARG A 159 10.43 11.71 2.14
N LYS A 160 10.23 11.18 3.34
CA LYS A 160 9.66 9.85 3.56
C LYS A 160 8.57 9.91 4.61
N ALA A 161 7.45 9.26 4.34
CA ALA A 161 6.42 8.97 5.32
C ALA A 161 6.24 7.45 5.47
N MET A 162 6.46 6.97 6.68
CA MET A 162 6.21 5.58 7.08
C MET A 162 4.83 5.48 7.73
N ILE A 163 4.02 4.56 7.22
CA ILE A 163 2.74 4.17 7.80
C ILE A 163 2.95 2.76 8.41
N PRO A 164 3.37 2.68 9.68
CA PRO A 164 3.80 1.42 10.29
C PRO A 164 2.62 0.56 10.74
N ILE A 165 2.88 -0.70 11.06
CA ILE A 165 1.88 -1.61 11.64
C ILE A 165 1.29 -1.11 12.97
N ASN A 166 2.03 -0.30 13.74
CA ASN A 166 1.51 0.37 14.93
C ASN A 166 0.25 1.20 14.64
N VAL A 167 0.18 1.84 13.47
CA VAL A 167 -0.98 2.64 13.04
C VAL A 167 -1.98 1.78 12.27
N THR A 168 -1.51 0.98 11.32
CA THR A 168 -2.44 0.21 10.47
C THR A 168 -3.25 -0.84 11.24
N HIS A 169 -2.73 -1.37 12.36
CA HIS A 169 -3.47 -2.27 13.25
C HIS A 169 -4.64 -1.59 14.00
N THR A 170 -4.83 -0.27 13.83
CA THR A 170 -6.00 0.46 14.36
C THR A 170 -7.14 0.58 13.35
N ALA A 171 -6.88 0.42 12.05
CA ALA A 171 -7.85 0.57 10.99
C ALA A 171 -8.61 -0.74 10.71
N ILE A 172 -9.36 -1.21 11.71
CA ILE A 172 -10.05 -2.50 11.65
C ILE A 172 -11.38 -2.41 10.89
N VAL A 173 -11.58 -3.30 9.92
CA VAL A 173 -12.89 -3.49 9.27
C VAL A 173 -13.81 -4.22 10.23
N THR A 174 -14.39 -3.48 11.17
CA THR A 174 -15.33 -4.03 12.15
C THR A 174 -16.62 -4.52 11.48
N HIS A 175 -17.42 -5.29 12.20
CA HIS A 175 -18.74 -5.73 11.73
C HIS A 175 -19.64 -4.56 11.28
N SER A 176 -19.57 -3.42 11.97
CA SER A 176 -20.29 -2.19 11.60
C SER A 176 -19.79 -1.60 10.28
N VAL A 177 -18.46 -1.48 10.13
CA VAL A 177 -17.82 -1.02 8.88
C VAL A 177 -18.16 -1.95 7.72
N HIS A 178 -18.11 -3.27 7.93
CA HIS A 178 -18.42 -4.27 6.91
C HIS A 178 -19.90 -4.22 6.51
N THR A 179 -20.80 -4.03 7.47
CA THR A 179 -22.24 -3.83 7.20
C THR A 179 -22.47 -2.63 6.30
N ARG A 180 -21.86 -1.48 6.61
CA ARG A 180 -21.96 -0.27 5.79
C ARG A 180 -21.28 -0.41 4.43
N LEU A 181 -20.20 -1.20 4.35
CA LEU A 181 -19.55 -1.58 3.08
C LEU A 181 -20.50 -2.40 2.19
N LEU A 182 -21.25 -3.33 2.75
CA LEU A 182 -22.20 -4.15 1.98
C LEU A 182 -23.45 -3.37 1.60
N SER A 183 -23.97 -2.56 2.52
CA SER A 183 -25.21 -1.81 2.35
C SER A 183 -25.14 -0.47 3.07
N PRO A 184 -24.80 0.64 2.36
CA PRO A 184 -24.61 1.96 2.96
C PRO A 184 -25.84 2.54 3.67
N SER A 185 -27.04 2.11 3.28
CA SER A 185 -28.30 2.54 3.87
C SER A 185 -28.75 1.66 5.05
N SER A 186 -28.02 0.58 5.35
CA SER A 186 -28.35 -0.27 6.50
C SER A 186 -28.03 0.44 7.81
N PRO A 187 -28.89 0.32 8.84
CA PRO A 187 -28.60 0.86 10.15
C PRO A 187 -27.38 0.14 10.75
N ASP A 188 -26.62 0.84 11.59
CA ASP A 188 -25.49 0.27 12.31
C ASP A 188 -25.98 -0.88 13.22
N PRO A 189 -25.52 -2.13 13.00
CA PRO A 189 -25.87 -3.24 13.87
C PRO A 189 -25.14 -3.06 15.21
N ARG A 190 -25.84 -2.45 16.16
CA ARG A 190 -25.39 -2.37 17.57
C ARG A 190 -25.20 -3.74 18.23
N ASP A 191 -25.70 -4.79 17.59
CA ASP A 191 -25.62 -6.19 18.02
C ASP A 191 -24.81 -7.00 16.98
N LEU A 192 -23.66 -7.52 17.40
CA LEU A 192 -22.74 -8.30 16.56
C LEU A 192 -23.28 -9.68 16.16
N SER A 193 -24.39 -10.13 16.76
CA SER A 193 -25.06 -11.38 16.38
C SER A 193 -25.90 -11.22 15.10
N VAL A 194 -26.17 -9.99 14.68
CA VAL A 194 -26.87 -9.70 13.43
C VAL A 194 -26.00 -10.14 12.25
N PRO A 195 -26.50 -10.97 11.32
CA PRO A 195 -25.75 -11.33 10.13
C PRO A 195 -25.45 -10.12 9.24
N LEU A 196 -24.34 -10.16 8.52
CA LEU A 196 -24.03 -9.16 7.49
C LEU A 196 -25.16 -9.11 6.43
N PRO A 197 -25.56 -7.92 5.95
CA PRO A 197 -26.59 -7.80 4.93
C PRO A 197 -26.11 -8.28 3.56
N ALA A 198 -27.05 -8.47 2.63
CA ALA A 198 -26.69 -8.71 1.24
C ALA A 198 -25.96 -7.48 0.64
N PRO A 199 -24.95 -7.69 -0.23
CA PRO A 199 -24.27 -6.61 -0.93
C PRO A 199 -25.23 -5.89 -1.88
N THR A 200 -25.22 -4.57 -1.88
CA THR A 200 -26.07 -3.77 -2.79
C THR A 200 -25.57 -3.77 -4.23
N THR A 201 -24.30 -4.12 -4.48
CA THR A 201 -23.69 -4.16 -5.81
C THR A 201 -22.70 -5.33 -5.94
N SER A 202 -22.41 -5.77 -7.17
CA SER A 202 -21.42 -6.81 -7.44
C SER A 202 -20.00 -6.41 -7.02
N LEU A 203 -19.65 -5.12 -7.16
CA LEU A 203 -18.38 -4.59 -6.66
C LEU A 203 -18.27 -4.78 -5.13
N ARG A 204 -19.32 -4.44 -4.39
CA ARG A 204 -19.36 -4.60 -2.92
C ARG A 204 -19.30 -6.07 -2.51
N HIS A 205 -19.96 -6.96 -3.25
CA HIS A 205 -19.81 -8.40 -3.06
C HIS A 205 -18.34 -8.83 -3.23
N THR A 206 -17.71 -8.40 -4.32
CA THR A 206 -16.29 -8.69 -4.63
C THR A 206 -15.39 -8.25 -3.48
N LEU A 207 -15.51 -6.99 -3.04
CA LEU A 207 -14.72 -6.44 -1.94
C LEU A 207 -14.99 -7.17 -0.61
N SER A 208 -16.24 -7.52 -0.33
CA SER A 208 -16.63 -8.27 0.86
C SER A 208 -15.98 -9.65 0.92
N THR A 209 -15.93 -10.38 -0.21
CA THR A 209 -15.29 -11.70 -0.24
C THR A 209 -13.78 -11.64 0.00
N LEU A 210 -13.10 -10.61 -0.53
CA LEU A 210 -11.69 -10.34 -0.25
C LEU A 210 -11.47 -10.04 1.25
N ILE A 211 -12.27 -9.16 1.83
CA ILE A 211 -12.19 -8.80 3.25
C ILE A 211 -12.48 -10.02 4.12
N GLY A 212 -13.49 -10.83 3.78
CA GLY A 212 -13.86 -12.03 4.54
C GLY A 212 -12.75 -13.07 4.59
N PHE A 213 -12.07 -13.34 3.48
CA PHE A 213 -10.91 -14.23 3.47
C PHE A 213 -9.77 -13.70 4.35
N PHE A 214 -9.51 -12.39 4.25
CA PHE A 214 -8.47 -11.73 5.03
C PHE A 214 -8.80 -11.71 6.52
N ALA A 215 -10.07 -11.52 6.89
CA ALA A 215 -10.57 -11.57 8.25
C ALA A 215 -10.30 -12.92 8.92
N GLU A 216 -10.60 -14.02 8.23
CA GLU A 216 -10.37 -15.37 8.76
C GLU A 216 -8.87 -15.65 8.95
N SER A 217 -8.04 -15.22 8.00
CA SER A 217 -6.58 -15.36 8.07
C SER A 217 -6.00 -14.58 9.26
N TYR A 218 -6.48 -13.36 9.50
CA TYR A 218 -6.02 -12.52 10.62
C TYR A 218 -6.50 -12.99 11.98
N LYS A 219 -7.75 -13.47 12.05
CA LYS A 219 -8.29 -14.05 13.28
C LYS A 219 -7.49 -15.28 13.70
N SER A 220 -7.24 -16.20 12.77
CA SER A 220 -6.52 -17.44 13.05
C SER A 220 -5.03 -17.23 13.32
N THR A 221 -4.38 -16.27 12.66
CA THR A 221 -2.93 -16.03 12.79
C THR A 221 -2.57 -15.06 13.91
N PHE A 222 -3.35 -13.98 14.07
CA PHE A 222 -3.00 -12.84 14.92
C PHE A 222 -4.03 -12.56 16.04
N GLY A 223 -5.15 -13.29 16.07
CA GLY A 223 -6.17 -13.11 17.11
C GLY A 223 -7.04 -11.86 16.94
N PHE A 224 -7.10 -11.28 15.74
CA PHE A 224 -7.94 -10.12 15.44
C PHE A 224 -9.41 -10.56 15.31
N ASN A 225 -10.15 -10.51 16.41
CA ASN A 225 -11.51 -11.03 16.48
C ASN A 225 -12.57 -10.08 15.90
N ASP A 226 -12.31 -8.77 15.91
CA ASP A 226 -13.28 -7.76 15.48
C ASP A 226 -13.30 -7.54 13.97
N GLY A 227 -12.28 -8.01 13.26
CA GLY A 227 -12.11 -7.87 11.81
C GLY A 227 -10.64 -7.69 11.41
N PRO A 228 -10.33 -7.71 10.11
CA PRO A 228 -8.97 -7.52 9.65
C PRO A 228 -8.59 -6.01 9.61
N PRO A 229 -7.31 -5.67 9.82
CA PRO A 229 -6.82 -4.31 9.58
C PRO A 229 -6.74 -3.99 8.08
N LEU A 230 -7.04 -2.76 7.69
CA LEU A 230 -6.64 -2.21 6.40
C LEU A 230 -5.25 -1.57 6.53
N HIS A 231 -4.29 -2.09 5.78
CA HIS A 231 -2.92 -1.58 5.79
C HIS A 231 -2.70 -0.55 4.70
N ASP A 232 -2.77 -1.00 3.45
CA ASP A 232 -2.28 -0.25 2.30
C ASP A 232 -3.12 0.97 1.97
N ALA A 233 -4.43 0.93 2.24
CA ALA A 233 -5.33 2.05 2.00
C ALA A 233 -4.94 3.32 2.79
N LEU A 234 -4.17 3.17 3.88
CA LEU A 234 -3.77 4.28 4.73
C LEU A 234 -2.70 5.14 4.06
N THR A 235 -1.92 4.62 3.11
CA THR A 235 -0.97 5.45 2.36
C THR A 235 -1.70 6.40 1.41
N ILE A 236 -2.79 5.93 0.78
CA ILE A 236 -3.67 6.76 -0.04
C ILE A 236 -4.37 7.81 0.83
N ALA A 237 -4.87 7.40 2.01
CA ALA A 237 -5.49 8.32 2.95
C ALA A 237 -4.49 9.40 3.42
N TYR A 238 -3.24 9.03 3.71
CA TYR A 238 -2.19 9.99 4.11
C TYR A 238 -1.90 11.01 3.01
N VAL A 239 -1.76 10.57 1.76
CA VAL A 239 -1.51 11.48 0.63
C VAL A 239 -2.71 12.38 0.35
N SER A 240 -3.94 11.87 0.51
CA SER A 240 -5.15 12.63 0.24
C SER A 240 -5.54 13.59 1.36
N GLN A 241 -5.38 13.18 2.62
CA GLN A 241 -5.82 13.87 3.83
C GLN A 241 -4.81 13.62 4.97
N PRO A 242 -3.61 14.23 4.90
CA PRO A 242 -2.54 14.01 5.89
C PRO A 242 -2.94 14.40 7.31
N GLU A 243 -3.92 15.29 7.49
CA GLU A 243 -4.49 15.71 8.77
C GLU A 243 -5.21 14.60 9.54
N LEU A 244 -5.54 13.49 8.86
CA LEU A 244 -6.04 12.28 9.53
C LEU A 244 -4.98 11.62 10.40
N PHE A 245 -3.72 11.96 10.22
CA PHE A 245 -2.58 11.35 10.89
C PHE A 245 -1.87 12.34 11.81
N THR A 246 -1.32 11.80 12.89
CA THR A 246 -0.22 12.48 13.61
C THR A 246 1.08 11.73 13.34
N GLY A 247 2.21 12.41 13.45
CA GLY A 247 3.51 11.79 13.25
C GLY A 247 4.65 12.67 13.69
N THR A 248 5.81 12.03 13.86
CA THR A 248 7.06 12.70 14.24
C THR A 248 8.18 12.25 13.32
N ARG A 249 9.09 13.16 12.99
CA ARG A 249 10.25 12.86 12.16
C ARG A 249 11.35 12.23 13.03
N TYR A 250 11.81 11.05 12.62
CA TYR A 250 12.85 10.29 13.30
C TYR A 250 13.98 9.89 12.36
N ARG A 251 15.13 9.53 12.93
CA ARG A 251 16.08 8.67 12.22
C ARG A 251 15.52 7.25 12.23
N VAL A 252 15.38 6.68 11.04
CA VAL A 252 14.91 5.31 10.82
C VAL A 252 15.95 4.58 9.97
N ASP A 253 16.44 3.47 10.50
CA ASP A 253 17.36 2.54 9.84
C ASP A 253 16.72 1.16 9.70
N VAL A 254 17.29 0.29 8.89
CA VAL A 254 16.86 -1.10 8.75
C VAL A 254 17.98 -2.04 9.15
N GLU A 255 17.69 -2.98 10.05
CA GLU A 255 18.65 -3.99 10.44
C GLU A 255 18.85 -5.04 9.32
N LEU A 256 20.06 -5.14 8.78
CA LEU A 256 20.35 -5.95 7.58
C LEU A 256 21.00 -7.31 7.88
N ALA A 257 21.74 -7.42 8.99
CA ALA A 257 22.70 -8.51 9.24
C ALA A 257 22.33 -9.41 10.42
N ALA A 258 21.54 -8.91 11.38
CA ALA A 258 21.25 -9.63 12.61
C ALA A 258 20.43 -10.91 12.42
N THR A 259 20.69 -11.92 13.26
CA THR A 259 20.02 -13.23 13.21
C THR A 259 18.53 -13.16 13.53
N PHE A 260 18.14 -12.34 14.51
CA PHE A 260 16.76 -12.29 15.01
C PHE A 260 16.00 -11.04 14.57
N THR A 261 16.73 -9.95 14.33
CA THR A 261 16.14 -8.62 14.10
C THR A 261 16.25 -8.15 12.67
N SER A 262 16.69 -9.00 11.74
CA SER A 262 16.78 -8.59 10.36
C SER A 262 15.42 -8.15 9.79
N GLY A 263 15.40 -6.98 9.13
CA GLY A 263 14.20 -6.33 8.62
C GLY A 263 13.46 -5.46 9.64
N GLU A 264 13.97 -5.35 10.87
CA GLU A 264 13.46 -4.36 11.84
C GLU A 264 13.72 -2.95 11.32
N THR A 265 12.70 -2.10 11.38
CA THR A 265 12.87 -0.64 11.27
C THR A 265 13.30 -0.09 12.62
N VAL A 266 14.58 0.22 12.75
CA VAL A 266 15.18 0.79 13.96
C VAL A 266 14.85 2.28 14.01
N VAL A 267 13.86 2.64 14.81
CA VAL A 267 13.40 4.03 14.97
C VAL A 267 14.05 4.65 16.22
N ASP A 268 14.89 5.67 16.03
CA ASP A 268 15.55 6.37 17.13
C ASP A 268 14.61 7.40 17.80
N VAL A 269 13.66 6.88 18.59
CA VAL A 269 12.60 7.66 19.24
C VAL A 269 13.16 8.72 20.20
N TRP A 270 14.30 8.44 20.82
CA TRP A 270 14.93 9.30 21.83
C TRP A 270 16.07 10.16 21.29
N ASN A 271 16.31 10.12 19.97
CA ASN A 271 17.38 10.85 19.30
C ASN A 271 18.78 10.56 19.89
N TYR A 272 19.07 9.30 20.22
CA TYR A 272 20.38 8.88 20.72
C TYR A 272 21.52 9.14 19.72
N GLN A 273 21.22 9.12 18.42
CA GLN A 273 22.19 9.43 17.37
C GLN A 273 22.43 10.95 17.20
N GLY A 274 21.60 11.80 17.82
CA GLY A 274 21.78 13.25 17.82
C GLY A 274 21.51 13.93 16.48
N PHE A 275 20.76 13.29 15.58
CA PHE A 275 20.46 13.83 14.26
C PHE A 275 19.43 14.98 14.30
N GLY A 276 19.71 16.03 13.53
CA GLY A 276 18.81 17.16 13.31
C GLY A 276 17.76 16.90 12.21
N GLU A 277 16.93 17.91 11.96
CA GLU A 277 15.89 17.88 10.92
C GLU A 277 16.31 18.59 9.62
N ASP A 278 17.55 19.07 9.56
CA ASP A 278 18.06 19.90 8.47
C ASP A 278 18.13 19.14 7.14
N THR A 279 18.30 17.81 7.18
CA THR A 279 18.49 16.99 5.98
C THR A 279 17.63 15.73 5.98
N TRP A 280 17.08 15.40 4.82
CA TRP A 280 16.56 14.07 4.55
C TRP A 280 17.71 13.14 4.14
N GLY A 281 17.63 11.85 4.50
CA GLY A 281 18.61 10.83 4.10
C GLY A 281 19.61 10.51 5.21
N VAL A 282 20.82 10.10 4.83
CA VAL A 282 21.85 9.54 5.75
C VAL A 282 22.22 10.44 6.95
N GLY A 283 22.14 11.77 6.79
CA GLY A 283 22.68 12.73 7.77
C GLY A 283 21.66 13.36 8.71
N GLY A 284 20.41 12.87 8.73
CA GLY A 284 19.36 13.51 9.51
C GLY A 284 18.25 12.54 9.92
N LYS A 285 17.27 13.08 10.64
CA LYS A 285 15.98 12.41 10.83
C LYS A 285 15.36 12.23 9.45
N ASN A 286 15.33 11.01 8.94
CA ASN A 286 15.12 10.74 7.53
C ASN A 286 13.69 10.35 7.17
N CYS A 287 12.80 10.16 8.15
CA CYS A 287 11.46 9.67 7.91
C CYS A 287 10.46 10.26 8.91
N LEU A 288 9.33 10.76 8.40
CA LEU A 288 8.14 11.00 9.21
C LEU A 288 7.48 9.65 9.51
N VAL A 289 7.40 9.30 10.78
CA VAL A 289 6.73 8.07 11.23
C VAL A 289 5.36 8.46 11.76
N THR A 290 4.29 7.95 11.14
CA THR A 290 2.94 8.18 11.66
C THR A 290 2.73 7.43 12.98
N GLN A 291 2.00 8.05 13.89
CA GLN A 291 1.84 7.60 15.28
C GLN A 291 0.38 7.34 15.65
N SER A 292 -0.56 8.03 15.01
CA SER A 292 -1.99 7.77 15.17
C SER A 292 -2.76 8.10 13.89
N LEU A 293 -3.99 7.56 13.82
CA LEU A 293 -4.95 7.78 12.76
C LEU A 293 -6.31 8.17 13.36
N ASN A 294 -6.99 9.15 12.75
CA ASN A 294 -8.43 9.34 12.95
C ASN A 294 -9.20 8.24 12.21
N VAL A 295 -9.39 7.11 12.89
CA VAL A 295 -9.97 5.89 12.31
C VAL A 295 -11.39 6.11 11.76
N SER A 296 -12.21 6.88 12.48
CA SER A 296 -13.58 7.18 12.05
C SER A 296 -13.58 7.95 10.73
N ALA A 297 -12.83 9.05 10.64
CA ALA A 297 -12.74 9.84 9.43
C ALA A 297 -12.09 9.07 8.26
N PHE A 298 -11.14 8.18 8.54
CA PHE A 298 -10.61 7.26 7.53
C PHE A 298 -11.70 6.36 6.94
N PHE A 299 -12.55 5.75 7.76
CA PHE A 299 -13.62 4.90 7.24
C PHE A 299 -14.72 5.70 6.51
N GLU A 300 -14.97 6.95 6.89
CA GLU A 300 -15.80 7.86 6.08
C GLU A 300 -15.21 8.08 4.69
N LEU A 301 -13.92 8.40 4.60
CA LEU A 301 -13.20 8.54 3.33
C LEU A 301 -13.27 7.25 2.51
N PHE A 302 -13.00 6.10 3.12
CA PHE A 302 -13.04 4.80 2.48
C PHE A 302 -14.43 4.49 1.89
N HIS A 303 -15.50 4.70 2.66
CA HIS A 303 -16.86 4.49 2.18
C HIS A 303 -17.24 5.47 1.06
N GLN A 304 -16.78 6.72 1.14
CA GLN A 304 -17.01 7.71 0.08
C GLN A 304 -16.32 7.31 -1.22
N CYS A 305 -15.07 6.82 -1.17
CA CYS A 305 -14.39 6.27 -2.35
C CYS A 305 -15.16 5.10 -2.95
N LEU A 306 -15.66 4.18 -2.13
CA LEU A 306 -16.43 3.04 -2.61
C LEU A 306 -17.76 3.45 -3.28
N LEU A 307 -18.44 4.47 -2.76
CA LEU A 307 -19.63 5.05 -3.39
C LEU A 307 -19.32 5.61 -4.78
N THR A 308 -18.17 6.28 -4.95
CA THR A 308 -17.73 6.75 -6.27
C THR A 308 -17.44 5.59 -7.21
N CYS A 309 -16.75 4.55 -6.73
CA CYS A 309 -16.45 3.36 -7.55
C CYS A 309 -17.72 2.61 -7.98
N ASP A 310 -18.76 2.54 -7.14
CA ASP A 310 -20.01 1.88 -7.51
C ASP A 310 -20.67 2.48 -8.76
N GLN A 311 -20.54 3.79 -8.96
CA GLN A 311 -21.15 4.51 -10.07
C GLN A 311 -20.49 4.20 -11.42
N VAL A 312 -19.24 3.75 -11.41
CA VAL A 312 -18.42 3.56 -12.61
C VAL A 312 -17.90 2.13 -12.79
N SER A 313 -18.13 1.25 -11.81
CA SER A 313 -17.63 -0.11 -11.84
C SER A 313 -18.32 -0.93 -12.94
N PRO A 314 -17.55 -1.55 -13.85
CA PRO A 314 -18.10 -2.45 -14.85
C PRO A 314 -18.64 -3.75 -14.24
N LEU A 315 -18.36 -4.06 -12.97
CA LEU A 315 -18.95 -5.24 -12.32
C LEU A 315 -20.42 -5.07 -11.99
N ASN A 316 -20.90 -3.83 -11.91
CA ASN A 316 -22.26 -3.51 -11.51
C ASN A 316 -23.26 -3.52 -12.69
N HIS A 317 -22.78 -3.76 -13.92
CA HIS A 317 -23.54 -3.64 -15.16
C HIS A 317 -23.41 -4.87 -16.06
#